data_AF-A0A366XQI8-F1
#
_entry.id   AF-A0A366XQI8-F1
#
_cell.length_a   1.000
_cell.length_b   1.000
_cell.length_c   1.000
_cell.angle_alpha   90.00
_cell.angle_beta   90.00
_cell.angle_gamma   90.00
#
_symmetry.space_group_name_H-M   'P 1'
#
loop_
_entity.id
_entity.type
_entity.pdbx_description
1 polymer ?
#
loop_
_entity_poly.entity_id
_entity_poly.type
_entity_poly.pdbx_seq_one_letter_code
_entity_poly.pdbx_strand_id
1 'polypeptide(L)' 'MSQQERSYMVEFLYSKTTISPDKIMRMTDAEVEYYHWLYSDEENEDYVRVH' A
#
# COMPACT_ATOMS: atom_id res chain seq x y z
N MET A 1 -12.73 3.22 6.98
CA MET A 1 -11.95 4.35 6.44
C MET A 1 -12.90 5.34 5.76
N SER A 2 -12.55 6.63 5.62
CA SER A 2 -13.32 7.54 4.76
C SER A 2 -13.11 7.21 3.27
N GLN A 3 -14.04 7.61 2.39
CA GLN A 3 -13.84 7.39 0.94
C GLN A 3 -12.60 8.10 0.40
N GLN A 4 -12.26 9.27 0.94
CA GLN A 4 -11.10 10.04 0.47
C GLN A 4 -9.78 9.33 0.81
N GLU A 5 -9.64 8.86 2.05
CA GLU A 5 -8.48 8.07 2.48
C GLU A 5 -8.36 6.78 1.64
N ARG A 6 -9.49 6.14 1.32
CA ARG A 6 -9.50 4.92 0.50
C ARG A 6 -9.00 5.18 -0.90
N SER A 7 -9.51 6.22 -1.55
CA SER A 7 -9.06 6.60 -2.89
C SER A 7 -7.56 6.87 -2.92
N TYR A 8 -7.03 7.59 -1.94
CA TYR A 8 -5.60 7.85 -1.81
C TYR A 8 -4.78 6.55 -1.68
N MET A 9 -5.16 5.64 -0.78
CA MET A 9 -4.43 4.39 -0.58
C MET A 9 -4.53 3.44 -1.79
N VAL A 10 -5.67 3.42 -2.48
CA VAL A 10 -5.86 2.63 -3.70
C VAL A 10 -4.98 3.17 -4.83
N GLU A 11 -4.92 4.49 -5.02
CA GLU A 11 -4.01 5.11 -6.00
C GLU A 11 -2.54 4.81 -5.69
N PHE A 12 -2.16 4.86 -4.41
CA PHE A 12 -0.83 4.45 -3.96
C PHE A 12 -0.53 3.00 -4.38
N LEU A 13 -1.44 2.06 -4.10
CA LEU A 13 -1.28 0.65 -4.45
C LEU A 13 -1.16 0.42 -5.97
N TYR A 14 -1.88 1.19 -6.78
CA TYR A 14 -1.72 1.18 -8.24
C TYR A 14 -0.34 1.63 -8.69
N SER A 15 0.25 2.60 -8.00
CA SER A 15 1.55 3.14 -8.36
C SER A 15 2.73 2.29 -7.87
N LYS A 16 2.57 1.57 -6.76
CA LYS A 16 3.67 0.88 -6.05
C LYS A 16 3.67 -0.64 -6.19
N THR A 17 2.54 -1.26 -6.50
CA THR A 17 2.42 -2.72 -6.53
C THR A 17 2.14 -3.24 -7.93
N THR A 18 2.40 -4.54 -8.15
CA THR A 18 1.99 -5.26 -9.37
C THR A 18 0.61 -5.92 -9.23
N ILE A 19 -0.12 -5.61 -8.15
CA ILE A 19 -1.45 -6.16 -7.88
C ILE A 19 -2.40 -5.61 -8.93
N SER A 20 -3.22 -6.49 -9.53
CA SER A 20 -4.13 -6.06 -10.58
C SER A 20 -5.16 -5.04 -10.09
N PRO A 21 -5.53 -4.05 -10.92
CA PRO A 21 -6.50 -3.03 -10.52
C PRO A 21 -7.84 -3.59 -10.06
N ASP A 22 -8.31 -4.65 -10.72
CA ASP A 22 -9.54 -5.36 -10.37
C ASP A 22 -9.46 -6.01 -8.98
N LYS A 23 -8.27 -6.50 -8.59
CA LYS A 23 -8.07 -7.11 -7.29
C LYS A 23 -8.09 -6.05 -6.19
N ILE A 24 -7.42 -4.92 -6.39
CA ILE A 24 -7.43 -3.79 -5.44
C ILE A 24 -8.83 -3.22 -5.28
N MET A 25 -9.61 -3.09 -6.37
CA MET A 25 -11.00 -2.60 -6.29
C MET A 25 -11.92 -3.49 -5.47
N ARG A 26 -11.61 -4.79 -5.37
CA ARG A 26 -12.37 -5.75 -4.58
C ARG A 26 -11.87 -5.89 -3.13
N MET A 27 -10.78 -5.23 -2.76
CA MET A 27 -10.25 -5.28 -1.40
C MET A 27 -11.16 -4.56 -0.42
N THR A 28 -11.29 -5.11 0.78
CA THR A 28 -11.88 -4.43 1.93
C THR A 28 -11.00 -3.28 2.40
N ASP A 29 -11.54 -2.37 3.21
CA ASP A 29 -10.76 -1.28 3.79
C ASP A 29 -9.53 -1.81 4.56
N ALA A 30 -9.71 -2.89 5.34
CA ALA A 30 -8.63 -3.50 6.12
C ALA A 30 -7.52 -4.07 5.23
N GLU A 31 -7.86 -4.66 4.08
CA GLU A 31 -6.87 -5.16 3.12
C GLU A 31 -6.13 -4.02 2.43
N VAL A 32 -6.83 -2.94 2.06
CA VAL A 32 -6.21 -1.73 1.50
C VAL A 32 -5.22 -1.11 2.49
N GLU A 33 -5.60 -0.97 3.77
CA GLU A 33 -4.71 -0.46 4.82
C GLU A 33 -3.49 -1.35 5.02
N TYR A 34 -3.70 -2.67 5.09
CA TYR A 34 -2.62 -3.63 5.26
C TYR A 34 -1.59 -3.55 4.14
N TYR A 35 -2.04 -3.56 2.89
CA TYR A 35 -1.13 -3.48 1.74
C TYR A 35 -0.51 -2.09 1.61
N HIS A 36 -1.26 -1.02 1.91
CA HIS A 36 -0.69 0.32 1.94
C HIS A 36 0.46 0.39 2.94
N TRP A 37 0.28 -0.09 4.17
CA TRP A 37 1.35 -0.17 5.16
C TRP A 37 2.55 -1.01 4.67
N LEU A 38 2.29 -2.21 4.14
CA LEU A 38 3.33 -3.13 3.68
C LEU A 38 4.24 -2.51 2.61
N TYR A 39 3.69 -1.71 1.70
CA TYR A 39 4.43 -1.08 0.59
C TYR A 39 4.81 0.37 0.85
N SER A 40 4.32 0.98 1.93
CA SER A 40 4.63 2.36 2.31
C SER A 40 6.00 2.50 2.99
N ASP A 41 6.61 1.41 3.46
CA ASP A 41 7.84 1.43 4.27
C ASP A 41 9.13 1.06 3.51
N GLU A 42 9.09 0.88 2.18
CA GLU A 42 10.31 0.56 1.39
C GLU A 42 11.29 1.76 1.19
N GLU A 43 11.07 2.91 1.84
CA GLU A 43 12.11 3.95 1.99
C GLU A 43 12.86 3.90 3.34
N ASN A 44 12.57 2.91 4.20
CA ASN A 44 13.36 2.63 5.41
C ASN A 44 14.31 1.42 5.23
N GLU A 45 15.00 1.35 4.09
CA GLU A 45 16.31 0.67 4.05
C GLU A 45 17.39 1.54 4.73
N ASP A 46 17.13 1.90 5.99
CA ASP A 46 18.18 2.04 7.00
C ASP A 46 18.51 0.61 7.49
N TYR A 47 18.82 -0.28 6.54
CA TYR A 47 19.63 -1.45 6.85
C TYR A 47 21.01 -0.89 7.18
N VAL A 48 21.16 -0.50 8.44
CA VAL A 48 22.45 -0.34 9.08
C VAL A 48 23.23 -1.57 8.70
N ARG A 49 24.19 -1.37 7.81
CA ARG A 49 25.24 -2.30 7.46
C ARG A 49 26.06 -2.47 8.76
N VAL A 50 25.58 -3.32 9.66
CA VAL A 50 26.32 -3.69 10.86
C VAL A 50 27.58 -4.40 10.35
N HIS A 51 28.72 -3.84 10.74
CA HIS A 51 30.07 -4.20 10.36
C HIS A 51 30.37 -5.71 10.32
#